data_AF-A0AA97D1W8-F1
#
_entry.id   AF-A0AA97D1W8-F1
#
_cell.length_a   1.000
_cell.length_b   1.000
_cell.length_c   1.000
_cell.angle_alpha   90.00
_cell.angle_beta   90.00
_cell.angle_gamma   90.00
#
_symmetry.space_group_name_H-M   'P 1'
#
loop_
_entity.id
_entity.type
_entity.pdbx_description
1 polymer ?
#
loop_
_entity_poly.entity_id
_entity_poly.type
_entity_poly.pdbx_seq_one_letter_code
_entity_poly.pdbx_strand_id
1 'polypeptide(L)'
;MNNKSYYANLLRYAHKVTLHKEEAEDLLQTALLVAVEAKRSDLTCVKNRRWLMGVLRNQSVFNARSAARRKKREATLTNTNNIHTYNDETATYFIDSLPPSLKTTALLVLTGHCKKEIIWLLRVSDAALRQRIAEIKRRWRQTGARQILELEGLAEDLPFGQIRKALLNAPCRDEATLASHDPDGHLFMVTSQNNLARQHRVISIKKQEKNHA
;
A
#
# COMPACT_ATOMS: atom_id res chain seq x y z
N MET A 1 38.71 -14.25 -25.91
CA MET A 1 38.53 -13.22 -24.85
C MET A 1 37.94 -13.89 -23.62
N ASN A 2 38.59 -13.73 -22.46
CA ASN A 2 38.33 -14.52 -21.26
C ASN A 2 37.06 -14.03 -20.50
N ASN A 3 36.25 -14.94 -19.93
CA ASN A 3 35.04 -14.59 -19.16
C ASN A 3 35.33 -13.59 -18.02
N LYS A 4 36.55 -13.64 -17.48
CA LYS A 4 37.07 -12.70 -16.48
C LYS A 4 37.06 -11.24 -16.96
N SER A 5 37.31 -11.00 -18.26
CA SER A 5 37.27 -9.66 -18.86
C SER A 5 35.84 -9.14 -19.03
N TYR A 6 34.89 -10.01 -19.38
CA TYR A 6 33.48 -9.61 -19.49
C TYR A 6 32.87 -9.31 -18.13
N TYR A 7 33.17 -10.14 -17.12
CA TYR A 7 32.79 -9.90 -15.75
C TYR A 7 33.32 -8.55 -15.24
N ALA A 8 34.61 -8.26 -15.43
CA ALA A 8 35.20 -6.99 -15.00
C ALA A 8 34.54 -5.77 -15.67
N ASN A 9 34.16 -5.89 -16.95
CA ASN A 9 33.45 -4.81 -17.65
C ASN A 9 32.03 -4.58 -17.11
N LEU A 10 31.32 -5.66 -16.77
CA LEU A 10 29.99 -5.59 -16.16
C LEU A 10 30.05 -5.02 -14.74
N LEU A 11 31.03 -5.44 -13.95
CA LEU A 11 31.26 -4.90 -12.61
C LEU A 11 31.60 -3.41 -12.65
N ARG A 12 32.45 -2.98 -13.60
CA ARG A 12 32.73 -1.55 -13.83
C ARG A 12 31.46 -0.78 -14.19
N TYR A 13 30.54 -1.39 -14.92
CA TYR A 13 29.25 -0.77 -15.22
C TYR A 13 28.34 -0.73 -13.99
N ALA A 14 28.29 -1.80 -13.18
CA ALA A 14 27.55 -1.84 -11.93
C ALA A 14 27.98 -0.70 -11.00
N HIS A 15 29.30 -0.50 -10.82
CA HIS A 15 29.85 0.63 -10.06
C HIS A 15 29.44 2.00 -10.60
N LYS A 16 29.15 2.14 -11.90
CA LYS A 16 28.69 3.40 -12.49
C LYS A 16 27.22 3.69 -12.17
N VAL A 17 26.42 2.64 -11.96
CA VAL A 17 24.96 2.76 -11.77
C VAL A 17 24.53 2.64 -10.31
N THR A 18 25.42 2.21 -9.41
CA THR A 18 25.21 2.19 -7.96
C THR A 18 25.90 3.37 -7.28
N LEU A 19 25.41 3.76 -6.10
CA LEU A 19 26.02 4.81 -5.31
C LEU A 19 27.13 4.25 -4.39
N HIS A 20 26.90 3.06 -3.82
CA HIS A 20 27.87 2.39 -2.96
C HIS A 20 28.61 1.28 -3.73
N LYS A 21 29.89 1.09 -3.37
CA LYS A 21 30.75 0.09 -3.99
C LYS A 21 30.31 -1.34 -3.64
N GLU A 22 29.88 -1.55 -2.40
CA GLU A 22 29.42 -2.85 -1.88
C GLU A 22 28.12 -3.30 -2.59
N GLU A 23 27.19 -2.38 -2.83
CA GLU A 23 25.94 -2.66 -3.57
C GLU A 23 26.17 -3.08 -5.02
N ALA A 24 27.31 -2.72 -5.62
CA ALA A 24 27.60 -3.01 -7.03
C ALA A 24 27.81 -4.51 -7.28
N GLU A 25 28.45 -5.20 -6.33
CA GLU A 25 28.69 -6.64 -6.42
C GLU A 25 27.38 -7.41 -6.27
N ASP A 26 26.57 -7.07 -5.28
CA ASP A 26 25.24 -7.66 -5.06
C ASP A 26 24.30 -7.43 -6.26
N LEU A 27 24.32 -6.23 -6.83
CA LEU A 27 23.56 -5.89 -8.03
C LEU A 27 23.98 -6.76 -9.22
N LEU A 28 25.29 -6.95 -9.42
CA LEU A 28 25.80 -7.79 -10.49
C LEU A 28 25.44 -9.26 -10.28
N GLN A 29 25.56 -9.77 -9.05
CA GLN A 29 25.23 -11.14 -8.72
C GLN A 29 23.74 -11.42 -8.99
N THR A 30 22.86 -10.52 -8.57
CA THR A 30 21.41 -10.60 -8.84
C THR A 30 21.14 -10.60 -10.34
N ALA A 31 21.78 -9.71 -11.11
CA ALA A 31 21.60 -9.65 -12.55
C ALA A 31 22.08 -10.92 -13.27
N LEU A 32 23.19 -11.52 -12.82
CA LEU A 32 23.68 -12.79 -13.35
C LEU A 32 22.70 -13.94 -13.07
N LEU A 33 22.07 -13.95 -11.89
CA LEU A 33 21.05 -14.95 -11.53
C LEU A 33 19.84 -14.84 -12.47
N VAL A 34 19.37 -13.62 -12.71
CA VAL A 34 18.31 -13.32 -13.71
C VAL A 34 18.72 -13.77 -15.13
N ALA A 35 20.00 -13.66 -15.48
CA ALA A 35 20.51 -14.14 -16.76
C ALA A 35 20.48 -15.67 -16.88
N VAL A 36 20.78 -16.39 -15.80
CA VAL A 36 20.69 -17.85 -15.74
C VAL A 36 19.24 -18.30 -15.90
N GLU A 37 18.31 -17.69 -15.14
CA GLU A 37 16.87 -17.99 -15.23
C GLU A 37 16.32 -17.73 -16.65
N ALA A 38 16.76 -16.64 -17.28
CA ALA A 38 16.37 -16.29 -18.64
C ALA A 38 17.09 -17.10 -19.74
N LYS A 39 17.93 -18.07 -19.37
CA LYS A 39 18.77 -18.87 -20.28
C LYS A 39 19.69 -18.01 -21.18
N ARG A 40 20.17 -16.89 -20.64
CA ARG A 40 21.05 -15.90 -21.29
C ARG A 40 22.41 -15.77 -20.58
N SER A 41 22.88 -16.84 -19.95
CA SER A 41 24.14 -16.86 -19.19
C SER A 41 25.41 -16.83 -20.04
N ASP A 42 25.31 -17.07 -21.35
CA ASP A 42 26.46 -16.96 -22.26
C ASP A 42 26.89 -15.49 -22.44
N LEU A 43 28.00 -15.14 -21.78
CA LEU A 43 28.61 -13.82 -21.82
C LEU A 43 29.45 -13.58 -23.08
N THR A 44 29.73 -14.58 -23.91
CA THR A 44 30.43 -14.39 -25.18
C THR A 44 29.53 -13.72 -26.23
N CYS A 45 28.22 -13.94 -26.12
CA CYS A 45 27.20 -13.31 -26.94
C CYS A 45 27.01 -11.81 -26.62
N VAL A 46 27.19 -10.95 -27.62
CA VAL A 46 27.03 -9.49 -27.50
C VAL A 46 25.59 -9.10 -27.10
N LYS A 47 24.58 -9.81 -27.62
CA LYS A 47 23.16 -9.53 -27.34
C LYS A 47 22.83 -9.76 -25.86
N ASN A 48 23.32 -10.87 -25.29
CA ASN A 48 23.13 -11.19 -23.87
C ASN A 48 23.78 -10.14 -22.97
N ARG A 49 25.00 -9.69 -23.31
CA ARG A 49 25.66 -8.61 -22.56
C ARG A 49 24.89 -7.30 -22.60
N ARG A 50 24.40 -6.87 -23.77
CA ARG A 50 23.59 -5.63 -23.88
C ARG A 50 22.29 -5.72 -23.09
N TRP A 51 21.64 -6.88 -23.14
CA TRP A 51 20.44 -7.13 -22.34
C TRP A 51 20.74 -7.05 -20.84
N LEU A 52 21.84 -7.67 -20.40
CA LEU A 52 22.27 -7.67 -18.99
C LEU A 52 22.60 -6.25 -18.48
N MET A 53 23.18 -5.40 -19.32
CA MET A 53 23.39 -3.97 -18.99
C MET A 53 22.06 -3.25 -18.76
N GLY A 54 21.01 -3.60 -19.51
CA GLY A 54 19.65 -3.12 -19.28
C GLY A 54 19.07 -3.62 -17.96
N VAL A 55 19.28 -4.90 -17.62
CA VAL A 55 18.87 -5.48 -16.33
C VAL A 55 19.54 -4.74 -15.17
N LEU A 56 20.86 -4.53 -15.23
CA LEU A 56 21.61 -3.79 -14.21
C LEU A 56 21.04 -2.38 -13.98
N ARG A 57 20.73 -1.65 -15.06
CA ARG A 57 20.15 -0.31 -14.98
C ARG A 57 18.75 -0.32 -14.35
N ASN A 58 17.90 -1.25 -14.76
CA ASN A 58 16.54 -1.32 -14.23
C ASN A 58 16.54 -1.68 -12.75
N GLN A 59 17.39 -2.64 -12.37
CA GLN A 59 17.53 -3.07 -10.99
C GLN A 59 18.14 -1.98 -10.10
N SER A 60 19.11 -1.19 -10.60
CA SER A 60 19.66 -0.07 -9.84
C SER A 60 18.63 1.03 -9.60
N VAL A 61 17.81 1.36 -10.61
CA VAL A 61 16.70 2.32 -10.48
C VAL A 61 15.66 1.81 -9.48
N PHE A 62 15.32 0.52 -9.52
CA PHE A 62 14.41 -0.08 -8.56
C PHE A 62 14.95 0.01 -7.13
N ASN A 63 16.20 -0.41 -6.91
CA ASN A 63 16.84 -0.35 -5.60
C ASN A 63 16.90 1.10 -5.07
N ALA A 64 17.26 2.07 -5.91
CA ALA A 64 17.29 3.49 -5.53
C ALA A 64 15.90 4.02 -5.14
N ARG A 65 14.86 3.67 -5.88
CA ARG A 65 13.47 4.05 -5.54
C ARG A 65 13.02 3.42 -4.22
N SER A 66 13.34 2.15 -4.01
CA SER A 66 13.04 1.44 -2.77
C SER A 66 13.79 2.02 -1.57
N ALA A 67 15.06 2.37 -1.73
CA ALA A 67 15.87 3.02 -0.69
C ALA A 67 15.38 4.44 -0.36
N ALA A 68 15.04 5.25 -1.37
CA ALA A 68 14.49 6.59 -1.16
C ALA A 68 13.14 6.54 -0.42
N ARG A 69 12.27 5.58 -0.76
CA ARG A 69 11.01 5.35 -0.05
C ARG A 69 11.26 4.89 1.39
N ARG A 70 12.18 3.96 1.61
CA ARG A 70 12.60 3.52 2.95
C ARG A 70 13.11 4.69 3.80
N LYS A 71 13.98 5.53 3.24
CA LYS A 71 14.49 6.71 3.92
C LYS A 71 13.37 7.71 4.25
N LYS A 72 12.39 7.90 3.35
CA LYS A 72 11.18 8.69 3.64
C LYS A 72 10.43 8.09 4.83
N ARG A 73 10.23 6.77 4.89
CA ARG A 73 9.60 6.10 6.04
C ARG A 73 10.36 6.30 7.35
N GLU A 74 11.67 6.06 7.35
CA GLU A 74 12.51 6.19 8.55
C GLU A 74 12.56 7.65 9.04
N ALA A 75 12.53 8.61 8.10
CA ALA A 75 12.39 10.03 8.43
C ALA A 75 10.99 10.35 8.98
N THR A 76 9.90 9.81 8.40
CA THR A 76 8.53 9.96 8.90
C THR A 76 8.37 9.36 10.29
N LEU A 77 8.92 8.17 10.57
CA LEU A 77 8.91 7.56 11.90
C LEU A 77 9.65 8.42 12.94
N THR A 78 10.74 9.07 12.52
CA THR A 78 11.47 10.03 13.36
C THR A 78 10.65 11.31 13.58
N ASN A 79 9.89 11.75 12.58
CA ASN A 79 9.04 12.94 12.64
C ASN A 79 7.70 12.71 13.36
N THR A 80 7.14 11.50 13.36
CA THR A 80 5.91 11.17 14.11
C THR A 80 6.13 11.25 15.61
N ASN A 81 7.38 11.10 16.08
CA ASN A 81 7.73 11.37 17.48
C ASN A 81 7.79 12.88 17.81
N ASN A 82 7.74 13.77 16.81
CA ASN A 82 7.97 15.21 16.96
C ASN A 82 6.79 16.09 16.50
N ILE A 83 5.80 15.56 15.77
CA ILE A 83 4.64 16.30 15.25
C ILE A 83 3.34 15.90 15.98
N HIS A 84 3.33 15.94 17.32
CA HIS A 84 2.12 15.55 18.07
C HIS A 84 1.63 16.57 19.09
N THR A 85 1.69 17.86 18.79
CA THR A 85 1.27 18.88 19.76
C THR A 85 0.40 20.03 19.24
N TYR A 86 0.06 20.14 17.95
CA TYR A 86 -0.76 21.26 17.50
C TYR A 86 -1.78 20.86 16.43
N ASN A 87 -2.90 20.26 16.85
CA ASN A 87 -4.27 20.34 16.29
C ASN A 87 -5.15 19.08 16.52
N ASP A 88 -4.56 17.96 16.97
CA ASP A 88 -5.25 16.66 17.07
C ASP A 88 -6.40 16.63 18.12
N GLU A 89 -6.24 17.39 19.21
CA GLU A 89 -7.26 17.44 20.27
C GLU A 89 -8.60 17.95 19.74
N THR A 90 -8.61 19.03 18.94
CA THR A 90 -9.85 19.65 18.45
C THR A 90 -10.64 18.74 17.50
N ALA A 91 -9.93 17.99 16.65
CA ALA A 91 -10.52 17.01 15.73
C ALA A 91 -11.10 15.82 16.50
N THR A 92 -10.35 15.30 17.48
CA THR A 92 -10.76 14.16 18.30
C THR A 92 -11.99 14.51 19.15
N TYR A 93 -11.97 15.65 19.85
CA TYR A 93 -13.13 16.15 20.60
C TYR A 93 -14.36 16.36 19.71
N PHE A 94 -14.18 16.85 18.49
CA PHE A 94 -15.29 17.00 17.55
C PHE A 94 -15.91 15.64 17.19
N ILE A 95 -15.10 14.64 16.82
CA ILE A 95 -15.60 13.31 16.46
C ILE A 95 -16.30 12.65 17.65
N ASP A 96 -15.81 12.86 18.86
CA ASP A 96 -16.43 12.35 20.07
C ASP A 96 -17.74 13.07 20.43
N SER A 97 -17.89 14.33 20.06
CA SER A 97 -19.14 15.09 20.24
C SER A 97 -20.26 14.68 19.26
N LEU A 98 -19.94 13.92 18.20
CA LEU A 98 -20.93 13.55 17.19
C LEU A 98 -21.89 12.46 17.70
N PRO A 99 -23.19 12.53 17.32
CA PRO A 99 -24.11 11.42 17.50
C PRO A 99 -23.58 10.13 16.85
N PRO A 100 -23.90 8.93 17.39
CA PRO A 100 -23.29 7.66 16.96
C PRO A 100 -23.32 7.43 15.45
N SER A 101 -24.46 7.68 14.79
CA SER A 101 -24.63 7.49 13.35
C SER A 101 -23.74 8.40 12.50
N LEU A 102 -23.44 9.60 13.00
CA LEU A 102 -22.54 10.55 12.35
C LEU A 102 -21.08 10.28 12.68
N LYS A 103 -20.79 9.89 13.92
CA LYS A 103 -19.44 9.46 14.34
C LYS A 103 -18.96 8.30 13.47
N THR A 104 -19.75 7.24 13.30
CA THR A 104 -19.39 6.12 12.41
C THR A 104 -19.20 6.57 10.96
N THR A 105 -20.08 7.45 10.45
CA THR A 105 -19.96 7.96 9.09
C THR A 105 -18.68 8.80 8.91
N ALA A 106 -18.36 9.65 9.88
CA ALA A 106 -17.15 10.48 9.86
C ALA A 106 -15.88 9.61 9.90
N LEU A 107 -15.82 8.62 10.78
CA LEU A 107 -14.70 7.68 10.87
C LEU A 107 -14.49 6.89 9.56
N LEU A 108 -15.56 6.43 8.92
CA LEU A 108 -15.46 5.75 7.62
C LEU A 108 -14.90 6.67 6.53
N VAL A 109 -15.32 7.94 6.51
CA VAL A 109 -14.78 8.93 5.57
C VAL A 109 -13.30 9.19 5.84
N LEU A 110 -12.91 9.36 7.10
CA LEU A 110 -11.52 9.60 7.51
C LEU A 110 -10.59 8.44 7.18
N THR A 111 -11.11 7.22 7.23
CA THR A 111 -10.40 6.00 6.83
C THR A 111 -10.41 5.75 5.32
N GLY A 112 -10.89 6.72 4.52
CA GLY A 112 -10.81 6.70 3.06
C GLY A 112 -11.87 5.86 2.35
N HIS A 113 -12.97 5.48 3.03
CA HIS A 113 -14.06 4.74 2.40
C HIS A 113 -14.81 5.59 1.38
N CYS A 114 -15.15 5.00 0.24
CA CYS A 114 -15.93 5.68 -0.78
C CYS A 114 -17.43 5.65 -0.48
N LYS A 115 -18.17 6.54 -1.14
CA LYS A 115 -19.63 6.66 -1.05
C LYS A 115 -20.37 5.32 -1.15
N LYS A 116 -20.01 4.48 -2.13
CA LYS A 116 -20.66 3.18 -2.37
C LYS A 116 -20.41 2.21 -1.20
N GLU A 117 -19.20 2.19 -0.67
CA GLU A 117 -18.82 1.33 0.46
C GLU A 117 -19.53 1.74 1.74
N ILE A 118 -19.60 3.05 2.03
CA ILE A 118 -20.28 3.56 3.22
C ILE A 118 -21.78 3.24 3.16
N ILE A 119 -22.42 3.42 1.99
CA ILE A 119 -23.82 3.01 1.75
C ILE A 119 -24.01 1.52 2.05
N TRP A 120 -23.11 0.68 1.55
CA TRP A 120 -23.18 -0.77 1.72
C TRP A 120 -22.95 -1.21 3.17
N LEU A 121 -21.95 -0.64 3.85
CA LEU A 121 -21.59 -0.95 5.24
C LEU A 121 -22.67 -0.51 6.22
N LEU A 122 -23.16 0.73 6.08
CA LEU A 122 -24.14 1.30 7.00
C LEU A 122 -25.58 0.94 6.65
N ARG A 123 -25.81 0.26 5.52
CA ARG A 123 -27.14 -0.10 5.01
C ARG A 123 -28.07 1.12 4.90
N VAL A 124 -27.55 2.24 4.40
CA VAL A 124 -28.29 3.51 4.26
C VAL A 124 -28.54 3.86 2.80
N SER A 125 -29.59 4.63 2.53
CA SER A 125 -29.82 5.19 1.20
C SER A 125 -28.81 6.29 0.88
N ASP A 126 -28.65 6.61 -0.42
CA ASP A 126 -27.81 7.72 -0.86
C ASP A 126 -28.24 9.07 -0.25
N ALA A 127 -29.55 9.31 -0.20
CA ALA A 127 -30.11 10.52 0.41
C ALA A 127 -29.74 10.62 1.90
N ALA A 128 -29.84 9.52 2.65
CA ALA A 128 -29.48 9.47 4.05
C ALA A 128 -27.97 9.72 4.26
N LEU A 129 -27.09 9.15 3.42
CA LEU A 129 -25.66 9.43 3.50
C LEU A 129 -25.35 10.91 3.22
N ARG A 130 -25.99 11.51 2.20
CA ARG A 130 -25.83 12.93 1.90
C ARG A 130 -26.25 13.82 3.07
N GLN A 131 -27.39 13.51 3.71
CA GLN A 131 -27.86 14.22 4.90
C GLN A 131 -26.87 14.10 6.06
N ARG A 132 -26.33 12.91 6.31
CA ARG A 132 -25.32 12.69 7.36
C ARG A 132 -24.04 13.50 7.10
N ILE A 133 -23.54 13.52 5.87
CA ILE A 133 -22.34 14.31 5.50
C ILE A 133 -22.61 15.81 5.63
N ALA A 134 -23.78 16.28 5.18
CA ALA A 134 -24.17 17.68 5.31
C ALA A 134 -24.24 18.10 6.79
N GLU A 135 -24.79 17.23 7.63
CA GLU A 135 -24.92 17.47 9.06
C GLU A 135 -23.57 17.49 9.79
N ILE A 136 -22.65 16.57 9.44
CA ILE A 136 -21.27 16.58 9.96
C ILE A 136 -20.58 17.90 9.59
N LYS A 137 -20.67 18.32 8.31
CA LYS A 137 -20.09 19.60 7.84
C LYS A 137 -20.70 20.80 8.55
N ARG A 138 -22.01 20.79 8.81
CA ARG A 138 -22.71 21.85 9.55
C ARG A 138 -22.18 21.97 10.97
N ARG A 139 -22.08 20.85 11.70
CA ARG A 139 -21.55 20.82 13.07
C ARG A 139 -20.10 21.27 13.13
N TRP A 140 -19.26 20.83 12.20
CA TRP A 140 -17.86 21.26 12.12
C TRP A 140 -17.72 22.79 12.01
N ARG A 141 -18.54 23.42 11.16
CA ARG A 141 -18.54 24.88 11.00
C ARG A 141 -18.97 25.61 12.28
N GLN A 142 -19.85 25.01 13.08
CA GLN A 142 -20.29 25.60 14.36
C GLN A 142 -19.18 25.62 15.41
N THR A 143 -18.19 24.73 15.30
CA THR A 143 -16.99 24.72 16.16
C THR A 143 -16.01 25.86 15.84
N GLY A 144 -16.31 26.73 14.87
CA GLY A 144 -15.45 27.85 14.48
C GLY A 144 -14.27 27.46 13.57
N ALA A 145 -14.14 26.17 13.24
CA ALA A 145 -13.10 25.66 12.34
C ALA A 145 -13.38 26.12 10.89
N ARG A 146 -12.53 27.03 10.38
CA ARG A 146 -12.69 27.65 9.05
C ARG A 146 -12.34 26.73 7.89
N GLN A 147 -11.63 25.62 8.10
CA GLN A 147 -11.27 24.67 7.05
C GLN A 147 -11.34 23.22 7.54
N ILE A 148 -11.94 22.33 6.73
CA ILE A 148 -11.88 20.85 6.90
C ILE A 148 -10.61 20.32 6.22
N LEU A 149 -9.53 21.12 6.18
CA LEU A 149 -8.33 20.75 5.44
C LEU A 149 -7.36 19.91 6.29
N GLU A 150 -7.58 19.83 7.60
CA GLU A 150 -6.64 19.19 8.53
C GLU A 150 -7.31 18.17 9.47
N LEU A 151 -8.40 17.52 9.05
CA LEU A 151 -8.63 16.18 9.57
C LEU A 151 -7.73 15.27 8.73
N GLU A 152 -6.46 15.17 9.13
CA GLU A 152 -5.54 14.13 8.68
C GLU A 152 -6.18 12.78 9.04
N GLY A 153 -7.06 12.30 8.16
CA GLY A 153 -7.56 10.94 8.24
C GLY A 153 -6.36 10.01 8.16
N LEU A 154 -6.14 9.22 9.22
CA LEU A 154 -5.04 8.27 9.40
C LEU A 154 -3.77 8.68 8.64
N ALA A 155 -2.88 9.39 9.34
CA ALA A 155 -1.60 9.99 8.96
C ALA A 155 -0.62 9.11 8.14
N GLU A 156 -1.08 8.58 7.02
CA GLU A 156 -0.32 7.97 5.96
C GLU A 156 -0.82 8.56 4.64
N ASP A 157 0.11 9.08 3.86
CA ASP A 157 -0.04 9.73 2.54
C ASP A 157 -0.62 8.78 1.46
N LEU A 158 -1.26 7.66 1.85
CA LEU A 158 -1.77 6.63 0.98
C LEU A 158 -3.25 6.84 0.67
N PRO A 159 -3.64 6.90 -0.62
CA PRO A 159 -5.03 7.00 -1.00
C PRO A 159 -5.74 5.64 -0.85
N PHE A 160 -6.05 5.22 0.38
CA PHE A 160 -6.64 3.90 0.69
C PHE A 160 -7.86 3.55 -0.17
N GLY A 161 -8.73 4.53 -0.46
CA GLY A 161 -9.86 4.35 -1.36
C GLY A 161 -9.48 4.07 -2.83
N GLN A 162 -8.37 4.62 -3.32
CA GLN A 162 -7.85 4.33 -4.66
C GLN A 162 -7.14 2.96 -4.69
N ILE A 163 -6.33 2.68 -3.67
CA ILE A 163 -5.65 1.39 -3.47
C ILE A 163 -6.68 0.26 -3.48
N ARG A 164 -7.75 0.40 -2.69
CA ARG A 164 -8.84 -0.58 -2.62
C ARG A 164 -9.58 -0.73 -3.95
N LYS A 165 -9.89 0.37 -4.64
CA LYS A 165 -10.50 0.30 -5.99
C LYS A 165 -9.61 -0.45 -6.98
N ALA A 166 -8.30 -0.21 -6.94
CA ALA A 166 -7.34 -0.92 -7.79
C ALA A 166 -7.30 -2.42 -7.45
N LEU A 167 -7.35 -2.79 -6.16
CA LEU A 167 -7.43 -4.18 -5.72
C LEU A 167 -8.74 -4.86 -6.14
N LEU A 168 -9.88 -4.18 -6.04
CA LEU A 168 -11.18 -4.72 -6.47
C LEU A 168 -11.28 -4.95 -7.98
N ASN A 169 -10.56 -4.15 -8.78
CA ASN A 169 -10.50 -4.29 -10.24
C ASN A 169 -9.37 -5.22 -10.70
N ALA A 170 -8.52 -5.70 -9.79
CA ALA A 170 -7.46 -6.62 -10.14
C ALA A 170 -8.09 -7.96 -10.58
N PRO A 171 -7.55 -8.61 -11.64
CA PRO A 171 -8.10 -9.86 -12.14
C PRO A 171 -8.00 -10.94 -11.06
N CYS A 172 -9.12 -11.24 -10.43
CA CYS A 172 -9.24 -12.32 -9.45
C CYS A 172 -9.24 -13.64 -10.22
N ARG A 173 -8.33 -14.55 -9.89
CA ARG A 173 -8.46 -15.96 -10.28
C ARG A 173 -9.44 -16.59 -9.29
N ASP A 174 -10.32 -17.48 -9.76
CA ASP A 174 -11.53 -18.03 -9.07
C ASP A 174 -11.33 -18.70 -7.68
N GLU A 175 -10.17 -18.57 -7.06
CA GLU A 175 -9.82 -19.09 -5.73
C GLU A 175 -9.99 -18.01 -4.65
N ALA A 176 -10.12 -18.42 -3.38
CA ALA A 176 -10.15 -17.52 -2.23
C ALA A 176 -8.88 -16.64 -2.23
N THR A 177 -9.05 -15.36 -2.59
CA THR A 177 -7.97 -14.43 -2.87
C THR A 177 -7.99 -13.30 -1.84
N LEU A 178 -6.90 -13.17 -1.08
CA LEU A 178 -6.68 -12.04 -0.18
C LEU A 178 -5.86 -10.98 -0.95
N ALA A 179 -6.35 -9.75 -1.00
CA ALA A 179 -5.66 -8.66 -1.67
C ALA A 179 -5.46 -7.50 -0.68
N SER A 180 -4.23 -6.99 -0.58
CA SER A 180 -3.86 -5.93 0.35
C SER A 180 -2.78 -5.05 -0.27
N HIS A 181 -2.27 -4.10 0.51
CA HIS A 181 -1.08 -3.35 0.18
C HIS A 181 -0.05 -3.45 1.31
N ASP A 182 1.23 -3.31 0.96
CA ASP A 182 2.27 -3.10 1.97
C ASP A 182 2.18 -1.64 2.51
N PRO A 183 2.91 -1.29 3.58
CA PRO A 183 2.96 0.09 4.08
C PRO A 183 3.47 1.12 3.04
N ASP A 184 4.04 0.66 1.91
CA ASP A 184 4.49 1.50 0.80
C ASP A 184 3.41 1.71 -0.28
N GLY A 185 2.25 1.08 -0.12
CA GLY A 185 1.12 1.15 -1.06
C GLY A 185 1.28 0.24 -2.27
N HIS A 186 2.28 -0.66 -2.30
CA HIS A 186 2.37 -1.70 -3.30
C HIS A 186 1.26 -2.71 -3.07
N LEU A 187 0.44 -2.87 -4.09
CA LEU A 187 -0.62 -3.85 -4.10
C LEU A 187 0.00 -5.24 -4.20
N PHE A 188 -0.41 -6.13 -3.29
CA PHE A 188 -0.10 -7.54 -3.38
C PHE A 188 -1.37 -8.37 -3.24
N MET A 189 -1.35 -9.54 -3.88
CA MET A 189 -2.46 -10.46 -3.91
C MET A 189 -1.94 -11.85 -3.55
N VAL A 190 -2.58 -12.48 -2.56
CA VAL A 190 -2.27 -13.81 -2.08
C VAL A 190 -3.43 -14.73 -2.47
N THR A 191 -3.13 -15.72 -3.31
CA THR A 191 -4.06 -16.78 -3.68
C THR A 191 -3.71 -18.03 -2.90
N SER A 192 -4.72 -18.79 -2.47
CA SER A 192 -4.49 -20.11 -1.90
C SER A 192 -4.59 -21.17 -3.00
N GLN A 193 -3.60 -22.06 -3.09
CA GLN A 193 -3.68 -23.29 -3.89
C GLN A 193 -4.20 -24.47 -3.07
N ASN A 194 -4.46 -24.25 -1.77
CA ASN A 194 -5.00 -25.28 -0.89
C ASN A 194 -6.52 -25.31 -1.02
N ASN A 195 -7.02 -26.46 -1.47
CA ASN A 195 -8.45 -26.75 -1.51
C ASN A 195 -9.11 -26.42 -0.16
N LEU A 196 -10.30 -25.78 -0.20
CA LEU A 196 -11.05 -25.21 0.94
C LEU A 196 -11.20 -26.13 2.17
N ALA A 197 -11.00 -27.44 2.02
CA ALA A 197 -11.05 -28.44 3.07
C ALA A 197 -10.01 -28.26 4.20
N ARG A 198 -8.92 -27.53 3.99
CA ARG A 198 -7.87 -27.27 5.02
C ARG A 198 -7.94 -25.88 5.65
N GLN A 199 -8.81 -25.00 5.19
CA GLN A 199 -8.98 -23.69 5.83
C GLN A 199 -9.86 -23.85 7.07
N HIS A 200 -9.43 -23.30 8.21
CA HIS A 200 -10.24 -23.26 9.43
C HIS A 200 -11.61 -22.68 9.08
N ARG A 201 -12.64 -23.53 9.11
CA ARG A 201 -14.02 -23.15 8.84
C ARG A 201 -14.38 -22.06 9.86
N VAL A 202 -14.51 -20.82 9.41
CA VAL A 202 -15.02 -19.73 10.24
C VAL A 202 -16.42 -20.16 10.65
N ILE A 203 -16.56 -20.55 11.92
CA ILE A 203 -17.85 -20.92 12.51
C ILE A 203 -18.67 -19.64 12.53
N SER A 204 -19.61 -19.52 11.59
CA SER A 204 -20.63 -18.47 11.65
C SER A 204 -21.44 -18.69 12.92
N ILE A 205 -21.24 -17.85 13.93
CA ILE A 205 -22.10 -17.78 15.10
C ILE A 205 -23.44 -17.19 14.64
N LYS A 206 -24.36 -18.05 14.19
CA LYS A 206 -25.79 -17.70 14.13
C LYS A 206 -26.30 -17.70 15.56
N LYS A 207 -26.45 -16.50 16.14
CA LYS A 207 -27.23 -16.29 17.36
C LYS A 207 -28.69 -16.68 17.05
N GLN A 208 -29.11 -17.85 17.51
CA GLN A 208 -30.52 -18.24 17.50
C GLN A 208 -31.23 -17.44 18.60
N GLU A 209 -32.02 -16.45 18.20
CA GLU A 209 -33.10 -15.94 19.04
C GLU A 209 -34.17 -17.03 19.14
N LYS A 210 -34.22 -17.70 20.29
CA LYS A 210 -35.39 -18.50 20.67
C LYS A 210 -36.42 -17.56 21.29
N ASN A 211 -37.52 -17.38 20.57
CA ASN A 211 -38.77 -16.90 21.15
C ASN A 211 -39.29 -17.94 22.14
N HIS A 212 -39.47 -17.55 23.40
CA HIS A 212 -40.37 -18.22 24.34
C HIS A 212 -41.55 -17.28 24.59
N ALA A 213 -42.68 -17.65 23.99
CA ALA A 213 -43.98 -17.45 24.60
C ALA A 213 -44.27 -18.68 25.47
#